data_AF-A0A4T0CFP5-F1
#
_entry.id   AF-A0A4T0CFP5-F1
#
_cell.length_a   1.000
_cell.length_b   1.000
_cell.length_c   1.000
_cell.angle_alpha   90.00
_cell.angle_beta   90.00
_cell.angle_gamma   90.00
#
_symmetry.space_group_name_H-M   'P 1'
#
loop_
_entity.id
_entity.type
_entity.pdbx_description
1 polymer ?
#
loop_
_entity_poly.entity_id
_entity_poly.type
_entity_poly.pdbx_seq_one_letter_code
_entity_poly.pdbx_strand_id
1 'polypeptide(L)'
;MATIFRASSAWRYFLQALACCQDFKIVRWPNDTANLHEDADFKAAEQAVYWSAWKSEREMRGDMKPSDFPMQNTLSYPSFFPTPPDLPMDQSTSDDPVAKRQRLSWYFYLSEISLKRLATRIQQEVSQVETQPGRNTLETLAELEPGWQKQAQDWLENLPPELSLYCANENDDICRFVLRGHLLNIYELIYWPFVMAVLNLGESEVTVSPIAVQLANKGLAMHQERLVVNQPGFYHRHHGTMGMVRTCTRSALVLFLAARIVRTSSTTELTTPRDWRHHVQQTAALNRFWQYDEPTFGHWANILEVCSSEIV
;
A
#
# COMPACT_ATOMS: atom_id res chain seq x y z
N MET A 1 31.09 -6.74 -1.66
CA MET A 1 30.48 -5.88 -2.70
C MET A 1 29.07 -5.56 -2.21
N ALA A 2 28.80 -4.32 -1.81
CA ALA A 2 27.46 -3.95 -1.35
C ALA A 2 26.51 -3.91 -2.56
N THR A 3 25.38 -4.63 -2.48
CA THR A 3 24.34 -4.60 -3.51
C THR A 3 23.51 -3.33 -3.34
N ILE A 4 23.41 -2.51 -4.39
CA ILE A 4 22.62 -1.27 -4.41
C ILE A 4 21.29 -1.49 -5.14
N PHE A 5 20.24 -0.76 -4.76
CA PHE A 5 18.96 -0.79 -5.48
C PHE A 5 19.11 -0.20 -6.90
N ARG A 6 18.47 -0.84 -7.88
CA ARG A 6 18.45 -0.40 -9.29
C ARG A 6 17.01 -0.31 -9.82
N ALA A 7 16.17 0.50 -9.16
CA ALA A 7 14.73 0.58 -9.43
C ALA A 7 14.39 0.78 -10.92
N SER A 8 15.03 1.74 -11.59
CA SER A 8 14.78 1.99 -13.01
C SER A 8 15.18 0.84 -13.93
N SER A 9 16.22 0.07 -13.57
CA SER A 9 16.60 -1.12 -14.32
C SER A 9 15.62 -2.26 -14.08
N ALA A 10 15.22 -2.47 -12.82
CA ALA A 10 14.23 -3.48 -12.43
C ALA A 10 12.88 -3.26 -13.13
N TRP A 11 12.37 -2.01 -13.15
CA TRP A 11 11.13 -1.67 -13.82
C TRP A 11 11.14 -2.04 -15.32
N ARG A 12 12.25 -1.81 -16.03
CA ARG A 12 12.40 -2.21 -17.44
C ARG A 12 12.31 -3.72 -17.61
N TYR A 13 12.91 -4.50 -16.70
CA TYR A 13 12.81 -5.96 -16.75
C TYR A 13 11.39 -6.45 -16.46
N PHE A 14 10.67 -5.83 -15.53
CA PHE A 14 9.26 -6.18 -15.29
C PHE A 14 8.37 -5.84 -16.49
N LEU A 15 8.59 -4.69 -17.13
CA LEU A 15 7.91 -4.36 -18.39
C LEU A 15 8.22 -5.37 -19.51
N GLN A 16 9.48 -5.75 -19.67
CA GLN A 16 9.89 -6.74 -20.68
C GLN A 16 9.25 -8.10 -20.39
N ALA A 17 9.26 -8.54 -19.12
CA ALA A 17 8.60 -9.78 -18.72
C ALA A 17 7.10 -9.74 -19.06
N LEU A 18 6.41 -8.65 -18.76
CA LEU A 18 4.99 -8.47 -19.12
C LEU A 18 4.74 -8.49 -20.62
N ALA A 19 5.66 -7.94 -21.42
CA ALA A 19 5.59 -8.00 -22.88
C ALA A 19 5.69 -9.45 -23.37
N CYS A 20 6.62 -10.25 -22.82
CA CYS A 20 6.72 -11.68 -23.12
C CYS A 20 5.47 -12.46 -22.68
N CYS A 21 4.86 -12.09 -21.54
CA CYS A 21 3.63 -12.73 -21.08
C CYS A 21 2.41 -12.48 -22.01
N GLN A 22 2.48 -11.57 -22.98
CA GLN A 22 1.38 -11.36 -23.93
C GLN A 22 1.16 -12.56 -24.87
N ASP A 23 2.11 -13.47 -24.95
CA ASP A 23 1.96 -14.74 -25.65
C ASP A 23 1.25 -15.82 -24.80
N PHE A 24 1.12 -15.62 -23.49
CA PHE A 24 0.51 -16.61 -22.58
C PHE A 24 -0.99 -16.76 -22.82
N LYS A 25 -1.47 -17.99 -22.64
CA LYS A 25 -2.88 -18.30 -22.88
C LYS A 25 -3.83 -17.59 -21.93
N ILE A 26 -3.41 -17.46 -20.68
CA ILE A 26 -4.13 -16.73 -19.63
C ILE A 26 -4.34 -15.24 -19.95
N VAL A 27 -3.49 -14.64 -20.78
CA VAL A 27 -3.59 -13.22 -21.16
C VAL A 27 -4.43 -13.06 -22.43
N ARG A 28 -4.20 -13.91 -23.43
CA ARG A 28 -4.89 -13.81 -24.74
C ARG A 28 -6.34 -14.32 -24.69
N TRP A 29 -6.60 -15.37 -23.93
CA TRP A 29 -7.90 -16.06 -23.91
C TRP A 29 -8.38 -16.34 -22.47
N PRO A 30 -8.56 -15.31 -21.63
CA PRO A 30 -8.85 -15.51 -20.20
C PRO A 30 -10.10 -16.36 -19.94
N ASN A 31 -11.10 -16.31 -20.82
CA ASN A 31 -12.34 -17.07 -20.70
C ASN A 31 -12.25 -18.54 -21.16
N ASP A 32 -11.29 -18.89 -22.01
CA ASP A 32 -11.16 -20.24 -22.58
C ASP A 32 -10.26 -21.15 -21.73
N THR A 33 -9.46 -20.57 -20.82
CA THR A 33 -8.50 -21.32 -19.98
C THR A 33 -9.14 -22.21 -18.92
N ALA A 34 -10.46 -22.13 -18.70
CA ALA A 34 -11.18 -23.03 -17.80
C ALA A 34 -11.39 -24.44 -18.40
N ASN A 35 -11.33 -24.57 -19.73
CA ASN A 35 -11.69 -25.81 -20.45
C ASN A 35 -10.50 -26.55 -21.08
N LEU A 36 -9.28 -26.04 -20.89
CA LEU A 36 -8.07 -26.67 -21.44
C LEU A 36 -7.48 -27.65 -20.42
N HIS A 37 -7.40 -28.93 -20.78
CA HIS A 37 -6.59 -29.96 -20.11
C HIS A 37 -5.10 -29.69 -20.35
N GLU A 38 -4.63 -28.53 -19.92
CA GLU A 38 -3.21 -28.22 -19.86
C GLU A 38 -2.61 -28.72 -18.55
N ASP A 39 -1.30 -28.98 -18.59
CA ASP A 39 -0.53 -29.28 -17.40
C ASP A 39 -0.71 -28.13 -16.39
N ALA A 40 -1.34 -28.44 -15.25
CA ALA A 40 -1.67 -27.46 -14.22
C ALA A 40 -0.43 -26.74 -13.71
N ASP A 41 0.71 -27.43 -13.69
CA ASP A 41 2.00 -26.87 -13.28
C ASP A 41 2.48 -25.80 -14.28
N PHE A 42 2.31 -26.04 -15.57
CA PHE A 42 2.68 -25.07 -16.62
C PHE A 42 1.83 -23.80 -16.52
N LYS A 43 0.51 -23.96 -16.36
CA LYS A 43 -0.43 -22.84 -16.19
C LYS A 43 -0.15 -22.04 -14.91
N ALA A 44 0.13 -22.73 -13.80
CA ALA A 44 0.49 -22.08 -12.54
C ALA A 44 1.79 -21.28 -12.67
N ALA A 45 2.79 -21.81 -13.39
CA ALA A 45 4.04 -21.11 -13.64
C ALA A 45 3.84 -19.84 -14.49
N GLU A 46 3.07 -19.91 -15.60
CA GLU A 46 2.74 -18.74 -16.42
C GLU A 46 2.06 -17.64 -15.58
N GLN A 47 1.08 -18.03 -14.75
CA GLN A 47 0.37 -17.09 -13.87
C GLN A 47 1.28 -16.50 -12.81
N ALA A 48 2.15 -17.30 -12.19
CA ALA A 48 3.09 -16.81 -11.18
C ALA A 48 4.06 -15.76 -11.77
N VAL A 49 4.58 -16.01 -12.98
CA VAL A 49 5.43 -15.05 -13.70
C VAL A 49 4.66 -13.79 -14.03
N TYR A 50 3.45 -13.93 -14.60
CA TYR A 50 2.60 -12.80 -14.96
C TYR A 50 2.25 -11.94 -13.74
N TRP A 51 1.70 -12.53 -12.67
CA TRP A 51 1.30 -11.79 -11.47
C TRP A 51 2.49 -11.11 -10.78
N SER A 52 3.64 -11.79 -10.71
CA SER A 52 4.85 -11.23 -10.11
C SER A 52 5.38 -10.03 -10.91
N ALA A 53 5.44 -10.15 -12.24
CA ALA A 53 5.87 -9.05 -13.11
C ALA A 53 4.86 -7.90 -13.10
N TRP A 54 3.56 -8.21 -13.17
CA TRP A 54 2.48 -7.22 -13.18
C TRP A 54 2.47 -6.40 -11.90
N LYS A 55 2.48 -7.07 -10.74
CA LYS A 55 2.53 -6.42 -9.43
C LYS A 55 3.73 -5.49 -9.32
N SER A 56 4.93 -6.02 -9.62
CA SER A 56 6.19 -5.28 -9.44
C SER A 56 6.28 -4.08 -10.37
N GLU A 57 5.80 -4.21 -11.61
CA GLU A 57 5.68 -3.10 -12.54
C GLU A 57 4.77 -1.99 -12.00
N ARG A 58 3.57 -2.36 -11.51
CA ARG A 58 2.59 -1.40 -11.00
C ARG A 58 3.08 -0.66 -9.76
N GLU A 59 3.74 -1.35 -8.84
CA GLU A 59 4.31 -0.75 -7.64
C GLU A 59 5.45 0.22 -7.99
N MET A 60 6.34 -0.14 -8.92
CA MET A 60 7.44 0.74 -9.32
C MET A 60 6.98 1.92 -10.19
N ARG A 61 5.98 1.73 -11.06
CA ARG A 61 5.46 2.79 -11.93
C ARG A 61 4.91 3.97 -11.13
N GLY A 62 4.19 3.70 -10.04
CA GLY A 62 3.60 4.74 -9.19
C GLY A 62 4.65 5.70 -8.64
N ASP A 63 5.82 5.17 -8.28
CA ASP A 63 6.96 5.95 -7.78
C ASP A 63 7.72 6.65 -8.92
N MET A 64 7.94 5.97 -10.05
CA MET A 64 8.79 6.47 -11.14
C MET A 64 8.11 7.55 -12.00
N LYS A 65 6.78 7.52 -12.15
CA LYS A 65 5.99 8.44 -12.98
C LYS A 65 6.64 8.77 -14.34
N PRO A 66 6.92 7.75 -15.18
CA PRO A 66 7.55 7.95 -16.49
C PRO A 66 6.73 8.89 -17.39
N SER A 67 7.38 9.93 -17.90
CA SER A 67 6.76 11.06 -18.61
C SER A 67 5.93 10.65 -19.83
N ASP A 68 6.42 9.68 -20.62
CA ASP A 68 5.77 9.22 -21.85
C ASP A 68 4.77 8.07 -21.61
N PHE A 69 4.64 7.59 -20.37
CA PHE A 69 3.78 6.47 -20.02
C PHE A 69 2.83 6.85 -18.88
N PRO A 70 1.95 7.86 -19.08
CA PRO A 70 1.02 8.29 -18.06
C PRO A 70 0.16 7.11 -17.60
N MET A 71 -0.03 7.01 -16.29
CA MET A 71 -0.90 6.00 -15.71
C MET A 71 -2.33 6.35 -16.07
N GLN A 72 -2.90 5.68 -17.08
CA GLN A 72 -4.32 5.81 -17.36
C GLN A 72 -5.09 5.19 -16.18
N ASN A 73 -6.01 5.94 -15.56
CA ASN A 73 -6.89 5.46 -14.48
C ASN A 73 -7.81 4.30 -14.91
N THR A 74 -7.80 3.93 -16.19
CA THR A 74 -8.39 2.72 -16.75
C THR A 74 -7.46 1.52 -16.59
N LEU A 75 -6.96 1.28 -15.38
CA LEU A 75 -6.23 0.05 -15.08
C LEU A 75 -7.25 -1.07 -14.92
N SER A 76 -7.55 -1.76 -16.03
CA SER A 76 -8.18 -3.07 -15.96
C SER A 76 -7.23 -3.98 -15.19
N TYR A 77 -7.52 -4.21 -13.91
CA TYR A 77 -6.92 -5.30 -13.16
C TYR A 77 -7.21 -6.59 -13.96
N PRO A 78 -6.25 -7.51 -14.11
CA PRO A 78 -6.50 -8.75 -14.84
C PRO A 78 -7.76 -9.43 -14.29
N SER A 79 -8.67 -9.83 -15.18
CA SER A 79 -10.00 -10.32 -14.79
C SER A 79 -9.93 -11.67 -14.07
N PHE A 80 -8.93 -12.49 -14.41
CA PHE A 80 -8.69 -13.79 -13.82
C PHE A 80 -8.03 -13.70 -12.44
N PHE A 81 -8.06 -14.82 -11.71
CA PHE A 81 -7.37 -15.03 -10.45
C PHE A 81 -6.27 -16.08 -10.62
N PRO A 82 -5.25 -16.12 -9.74
CA PRO A 82 -4.30 -17.23 -9.70
C PRO A 82 -5.06 -18.55 -9.47
N THR A 83 -4.75 -19.54 -10.29
CA THR A 83 -5.27 -20.89 -10.19
C THR A 83 -4.78 -21.50 -8.87
N PRO A 84 -5.66 -22.18 -8.10
CA PRO A 84 -5.23 -22.90 -6.91
C PRO A 84 -4.14 -23.91 -7.26
N PRO A 85 -3.17 -24.15 -6.36
CA PRO A 85 -2.21 -25.21 -6.57
C PRO A 85 -2.93 -26.57 -6.59
N ASP A 86 -2.56 -27.45 -7.52
CA ASP A 86 -3.04 -28.83 -7.61
C ASP A 86 -2.43 -29.66 -6.48
N LEU A 87 -2.93 -29.46 -5.26
CA LEU A 87 -2.55 -30.24 -4.10
C LEU A 87 -3.46 -31.48 -4.02
N PRO A 88 -2.92 -32.70 -4.03
CA PRO A 88 -3.71 -33.91 -3.79
C PRO A 88 -4.53 -33.76 -2.49
N MET A 89 -5.76 -34.25 -2.45
CA MET A 89 -6.64 -34.10 -1.27
C MET A 89 -6.01 -34.60 0.04
N ASP A 90 -5.16 -35.65 -0.02
CA ASP A 90 -4.39 -36.15 1.14
C ASP A 90 -3.28 -35.20 1.62
N GLN A 91 -2.86 -34.25 0.80
CA GLN A 91 -1.85 -33.23 1.13
C GLN A 91 -2.48 -31.89 1.53
N SER A 92 -3.81 -31.78 1.50
CA SER A 92 -4.53 -30.63 2.07
C SER A 92 -4.30 -30.50 3.59
N THR A 93 -3.95 -31.60 4.25
CA THR A 93 -3.61 -31.69 5.69
C THR A 93 -2.21 -32.23 5.96
N SER A 94 -1.39 -32.47 4.91
CA SER A 94 -0.02 -32.94 5.12
C SER A 94 0.87 -31.82 5.67
N ASP A 95 1.77 -32.17 6.57
CA ASP A 95 2.86 -31.31 7.03
C ASP A 95 3.96 -31.13 5.96
N ASP A 96 3.65 -31.34 4.67
CA ASP A 96 4.61 -31.10 3.60
C ASP A 96 4.91 -29.59 3.49
N PRO A 97 6.16 -29.17 3.74
CA PRO A 97 6.54 -27.76 3.70
C PRO A 97 6.33 -27.13 2.31
N VAL A 98 6.40 -27.91 1.23
CA VAL A 98 6.23 -27.39 -0.14
C VAL A 98 4.75 -27.08 -0.41
N ALA A 99 3.86 -28.03 -0.16
CA ALA A 99 2.41 -27.84 -0.29
C ALA A 99 1.90 -26.67 0.57
N LYS A 100 2.39 -26.55 1.82
CA LYS A 100 2.04 -25.44 2.71
C LYS A 100 2.47 -24.08 2.14
N ARG A 101 3.69 -23.99 1.59
CA ARG A 101 4.21 -22.77 0.97
C ARG A 101 3.43 -22.38 -0.29
N GLN A 102 3.09 -23.35 -1.13
CA GLN A 102 2.28 -23.11 -2.33
C GLN A 102 0.89 -22.58 -1.98
N ARG A 103 0.23 -23.19 -0.99
CA ARG A 103 -1.06 -22.73 -0.49
C ARG A 103 -1.00 -21.32 0.09
N LEU A 104 -0.01 -21.05 0.94
CA LEU A 104 0.18 -19.73 1.53
C LEU A 104 0.42 -18.65 0.46
N SER A 105 1.22 -18.98 -0.56
CA SER A 105 1.48 -18.08 -1.69
C SER A 105 0.20 -17.79 -2.48
N TRP A 106 -0.62 -18.82 -2.72
CA TRP A 106 -1.91 -18.66 -3.41
C TRP A 106 -2.88 -17.79 -2.61
N TYR A 107 -3.06 -18.06 -1.32
CA TYR A 107 -3.87 -17.22 -0.42
C TYR A 107 -3.37 -15.78 -0.40
N PHE A 108 -2.06 -15.58 -0.32
CA PHE A 108 -1.46 -14.25 -0.33
C PHE A 108 -1.82 -13.49 -1.61
N TYR A 109 -1.68 -14.11 -2.80
CA TYR A 109 -2.04 -13.44 -4.05
C TYR A 109 -3.55 -13.14 -4.11
N LEU A 110 -4.43 -14.03 -3.65
CA LEU A 110 -5.87 -13.77 -3.61
C LEU A 110 -6.22 -12.58 -2.71
N SER A 111 -5.68 -12.55 -1.49
CA SER A 111 -5.85 -11.46 -0.54
C SER A 111 -5.31 -10.14 -1.09
N GLU A 112 -4.15 -10.17 -1.74
CA GLU A 112 -3.57 -8.97 -2.35
C GLU A 112 -4.39 -8.46 -3.54
N ILE A 113 -4.83 -9.35 -4.44
CA ILE A 113 -5.65 -9.02 -5.60
C ILE A 113 -6.96 -8.36 -5.17
N SER A 114 -7.66 -8.96 -4.20
CA SER A 114 -8.92 -8.42 -3.70
C SER A 114 -8.75 -7.03 -3.09
N LEU A 115 -7.66 -6.81 -2.36
CA LEU A 115 -7.35 -5.51 -1.76
C LEU A 115 -6.99 -4.45 -2.81
N LYS A 116 -6.19 -4.80 -3.84
CA LYS A 116 -5.87 -3.87 -4.94
C LYS A 116 -7.11 -3.51 -5.78
N ARG A 117 -8.04 -4.45 -5.96
CA ARG A 117 -9.34 -4.18 -6.61
C ARG A 117 -10.20 -3.22 -5.77
N LEU A 118 -10.21 -3.38 -4.44
CA LEU A 118 -10.85 -2.42 -3.54
C LEU A 118 -10.21 -1.02 -3.66
N ALA A 119 -8.88 -0.93 -3.66
CA ALA A 119 -8.15 0.34 -3.86
C ALA A 119 -8.58 1.04 -5.16
N THR A 120 -8.63 0.28 -6.25
CA THR A 120 -8.99 0.80 -7.58
C THR A 120 -10.42 1.35 -7.58
N ARG A 121 -11.35 0.66 -6.94
CA ARG A 121 -12.75 1.12 -6.81
C ARG A 121 -12.83 2.42 -6.01
N ILE A 122 -12.18 2.50 -4.86
CA ILE A 122 -12.16 3.71 -4.03
C ILE A 122 -11.56 4.88 -4.82
N GLN A 123 -10.44 4.68 -5.53
CA GLN A 123 -9.83 5.71 -6.38
C GLN A 123 -10.78 6.21 -7.48
N GLN A 124 -11.53 5.31 -8.12
CA GLN A 124 -12.52 5.66 -9.13
C GLN A 124 -13.67 6.48 -8.54
N GLU A 125 -14.19 6.07 -7.38
CA GLU A 125 -15.26 6.80 -6.70
C GLU A 125 -14.78 8.19 -6.24
N VAL A 126 -13.60 8.30 -5.63
CA VAL A 126 -12.98 9.60 -5.27
C VAL A 126 -12.85 10.50 -6.50
N SER A 127 -12.29 9.97 -7.60
CA SER A 127 -12.11 10.73 -8.85
C SER A 127 -13.46 11.21 -9.42
N GLN A 128 -14.50 10.39 -9.33
CA GLN A 128 -15.84 10.76 -9.78
C GLN A 128 -16.40 11.90 -8.91
N VAL A 129 -16.23 11.86 -7.59
CA VAL A 129 -16.67 12.94 -6.69
C VAL A 129 -15.94 14.24 -6.99
N GLU A 130 -14.63 14.22 -7.22
CA GLU A 130 -13.83 15.42 -7.53
C GLU A 130 -14.28 16.13 -8.82
N THR A 131 -14.88 15.41 -9.77
CA THR A 131 -15.38 15.98 -11.02
C THR A 131 -16.82 16.50 -10.96
N GLN A 132 -17.56 16.27 -9.86
CA GLN A 132 -18.97 16.68 -9.74
C GLN A 132 -19.10 18.18 -9.40
N PRO A 133 -19.64 19.02 -10.30
CA PRO A 133 -19.78 20.44 -10.04
C PRO A 133 -20.85 20.72 -8.97
N GLY A 134 -20.57 21.67 -8.08
CA GLY A 134 -21.55 22.22 -7.12
C GLY A 134 -21.79 21.37 -5.86
N ARG A 135 -21.12 20.23 -5.69
CA ARG A 135 -21.18 19.41 -4.47
C ARG A 135 -19.93 19.63 -3.62
N ASN A 136 -20.08 19.68 -2.30
CA ASN A 136 -18.93 19.69 -1.40
C ASN A 136 -18.24 18.32 -1.46
N THR A 137 -17.04 18.29 -2.04
CA THR A 137 -16.25 17.07 -2.22
C THR A 137 -16.00 16.37 -0.89
N LEU A 138 -15.57 17.09 0.15
CA LEU A 138 -15.25 16.48 1.45
C LEU A 138 -16.49 15.90 2.14
N GLU A 139 -17.62 16.60 2.09
CA GLU A 139 -18.88 16.07 2.65
C GLU A 139 -19.33 14.81 1.93
N THR A 140 -19.24 14.79 0.60
CA THR A 140 -19.60 13.61 -0.20
C THR A 140 -18.69 12.42 0.07
N LEU A 141 -17.38 12.66 0.19
CA LEU A 141 -16.43 11.61 0.56
C LEU A 141 -16.70 11.09 1.98
N ALA A 142 -17.13 11.96 2.90
CA ALA A 142 -17.47 11.56 4.27
C ALA A 142 -18.72 10.67 4.30
N GLU A 143 -19.68 10.88 3.40
CA GLU A 143 -20.85 9.99 3.24
C GLU A 143 -20.47 8.59 2.72
N LEU A 144 -19.42 8.49 1.89
CA LEU A 144 -18.95 7.23 1.31
C LEU A 144 -18.01 6.44 2.25
N GLU A 145 -17.28 7.13 3.14
CA GLU A 145 -16.27 6.55 4.02
C GLU A 145 -16.73 5.31 4.79
N PRO A 146 -17.94 5.26 5.41
CA PRO A 146 -18.37 4.09 6.17
C PRO A 146 -18.43 2.82 5.30
N GLY A 147 -18.83 2.96 4.03
CA GLY A 147 -18.89 1.87 3.08
C GLY A 147 -17.50 1.32 2.71
N TRP A 148 -16.52 2.20 2.54
CA TRP A 148 -15.13 1.81 2.28
C TRP A 148 -14.48 1.19 3.51
N GLN A 149 -14.70 1.78 4.69
CA GLN A 149 -14.20 1.25 5.96
C GLN A 149 -14.74 -0.17 6.19
N LYS A 150 -16.04 -0.39 5.94
CA LYS A 150 -16.65 -1.72 6.08
C LYS A 150 -16.05 -2.73 5.11
N GLN A 151 -15.81 -2.36 3.85
CA GLN A 151 -15.18 -3.27 2.87
C GLN A 151 -13.74 -3.64 3.25
N ALA A 152 -12.96 -2.69 3.79
CA ALA A 152 -11.61 -2.98 4.30
C ALA A 152 -11.66 -3.91 5.53
N GLN A 153 -12.64 -3.73 6.40
CA GLN A 153 -12.88 -4.59 7.56
C GLN A 153 -13.32 -6.00 7.15
N ASP A 154 -14.26 -6.11 6.20
CA ASP A 154 -14.71 -7.40 5.67
C ASP A 154 -13.55 -8.15 5.02
N TRP A 155 -12.68 -7.45 4.28
CA TRP A 155 -11.46 -8.06 3.74
C TRP A 155 -10.56 -8.64 4.84
N LEU A 156 -10.37 -7.90 5.93
CA LEU A 156 -9.56 -8.33 7.08
C LEU A 156 -10.15 -9.57 7.77
N GLU A 157 -11.45 -9.57 7.99
CA GLU A 157 -12.20 -10.66 8.64
C GLU A 157 -12.23 -11.95 7.80
N ASN A 158 -12.15 -11.82 6.47
CA ASN A 158 -12.17 -12.94 5.53
C ASN A 158 -10.77 -13.46 5.15
N LEU A 159 -9.69 -12.96 5.78
CA LEU A 159 -8.37 -13.54 5.58
C LEU A 159 -8.34 -14.99 6.11
N PRO A 160 -7.65 -15.91 5.42
CA PRO A 160 -7.47 -17.27 5.93
C PRO A 160 -6.67 -17.23 7.24
N PRO A 161 -6.87 -18.20 8.16
CA PRO A 161 -6.22 -18.21 9.47
C PRO A 161 -4.69 -18.05 9.41
N GLU A 162 -4.05 -18.61 8.39
CA GLU A 162 -2.61 -18.52 8.13
C GLU A 162 -2.15 -17.10 7.82
N LEU A 163 -3.03 -16.23 7.32
CA LEU A 163 -2.77 -14.83 7.01
C LEU A 163 -3.47 -13.85 7.97
N SER A 164 -4.02 -14.34 9.09
CA SER A 164 -4.70 -13.50 10.07
C SER A 164 -3.79 -12.38 10.60
N LEU A 165 -4.28 -11.14 10.55
CA LEU A 165 -3.55 -9.95 11.01
C LEU A 165 -3.97 -9.50 12.42
N TYR A 166 -4.76 -10.32 13.14
CA TYR A 166 -5.14 -10.05 14.53
C TYR A 166 -4.02 -10.40 15.54
N CYS A 167 -2.97 -11.10 15.10
CA CYS A 167 -1.79 -11.36 15.92
C CYS A 167 -0.90 -10.11 16.04
N ALA A 168 0.03 -10.10 17.01
CA ALA A 168 1.03 -9.04 17.13
C ALA A 168 1.96 -9.03 15.91
N ASN A 169 2.25 -7.84 15.37
CA ASN A 169 3.09 -7.64 14.18
C ASN A 169 4.55 -8.11 14.36
N GLU A 170 5.05 -8.23 15.59
CA GLU A 170 6.38 -8.77 15.90
C GLU A 170 6.56 -10.22 15.42
N ASN A 171 5.47 -10.97 15.26
CA ASN A 171 5.46 -12.36 14.82
C ASN A 171 5.03 -12.52 13.36
N ASP A 172 4.97 -11.43 12.60
CA ASP A 172 4.58 -11.48 11.19
C ASP A 172 5.62 -12.26 10.37
N ASP A 173 5.15 -13.18 9.55
CA ASP A 173 5.92 -13.62 8.39
C ASP A 173 5.88 -12.54 7.29
N ILE A 174 6.65 -12.76 6.22
CA ILE A 174 6.75 -11.82 5.10
C ILE A 174 5.37 -11.53 4.49
N CYS A 175 4.48 -12.52 4.41
CA CYS A 175 3.16 -12.35 3.82
C CYS A 175 2.29 -11.43 4.69
N ARG A 176 2.22 -11.67 6.01
CA ARG A 176 1.45 -10.82 6.93
C ARG A 176 2.00 -9.40 6.98
N PHE A 177 3.32 -9.24 7.05
CA PHE A 177 3.99 -7.95 7.02
C PHE A 177 3.57 -7.13 5.78
N VAL A 178 3.61 -7.75 4.59
CA VAL A 178 3.21 -7.09 3.34
C VAL A 178 1.72 -6.77 3.32
N LEU A 179 0.86 -7.69 3.77
CA LEU A 179 -0.59 -7.48 3.79
C LEU A 179 -1.02 -6.35 4.74
N ARG A 180 -0.39 -6.21 5.92
CA ARG A 180 -0.63 -5.05 6.80
C ARG A 180 -0.28 -3.74 6.11
N GLY A 181 0.89 -3.69 5.46
CA GLY A 181 1.32 -2.51 4.70
C GLY A 181 0.33 -2.15 3.59
N HIS A 182 -0.22 -3.14 2.89
CA HIS A 182 -1.24 -2.91 1.88
C HIS A 182 -2.57 -2.44 2.47
N LEU A 183 -3.00 -2.98 3.61
CA LEU A 183 -4.22 -2.53 4.29
C LEU A 183 -4.09 -1.06 4.72
N LEU A 184 -2.92 -0.67 5.24
CA LEU A 184 -2.64 0.74 5.57
C LEU A 184 -2.67 1.66 4.34
N ASN A 185 -2.27 1.17 3.16
CA ASN A 185 -2.43 1.95 1.92
C ASN A 185 -3.91 2.21 1.59
N ILE A 186 -4.82 1.27 1.89
CA ILE A 186 -6.27 1.47 1.71
C ILE A 186 -6.81 2.51 2.67
N TYR A 187 -6.49 2.39 3.96
CA TYR A 187 -6.95 3.38 4.93
C TYR A 187 -6.39 4.76 4.65
N GLU A 188 -5.13 4.85 4.22
CA GLU A 188 -4.57 6.12 3.79
C GLU A 188 -5.34 6.69 2.59
N LEU A 189 -5.65 5.89 1.57
CA LEU A 189 -6.48 6.33 0.44
C LEU A 189 -7.85 6.87 0.88
N ILE A 190 -8.49 6.19 1.84
CA ILE A 190 -9.79 6.59 2.39
C ILE A 190 -9.68 7.93 3.13
N TYR A 191 -8.65 8.11 3.96
CA TYR A 191 -8.56 9.25 4.86
C TYR A 191 -7.77 10.45 4.30
N TRP A 192 -6.97 10.25 3.24
CA TRP A 192 -6.08 11.25 2.68
C TRP A 192 -6.77 12.57 2.31
N PRO A 193 -7.96 12.59 1.68
CA PRO A 193 -8.64 13.84 1.35
C PRO A 193 -8.90 14.72 2.58
N PHE A 194 -9.28 14.11 3.71
CA PHE A 194 -9.54 14.81 4.97
C PHE A 194 -8.26 15.28 5.65
N VAL A 195 -7.23 14.43 5.66
CA VAL A 195 -5.89 14.79 6.17
C VAL A 195 -5.36 15.98 5.39
N MET A 196 -5.41 15.95 4.06
CA MET A 196 -4.97 17.07 3.24
C MET A 196 -5.79 18.35 3.50
N ALA A 197 -7.10 18.23 3.67
CA ALA A 197 -7.94 19.40 3.95
C ALA A 197 -7.54 20.09 5.27
N VAL A 198 -7.33 19.33 6.35
CA VAL A 198 -6.95 19.92 7.64
C VAL A 198 -5.53 20.48 7.64
N LEU A 199 -4.60 19.84 6.92
CA LEU A 199 -3.20 20.30 6.85
C LEU A 199 -3.05 21.60 6.06
N ASN A 200 -4.00 21.91 5.15
CA ASN A 200 -3.99 23.09 4.30
C ASN A 200 -4.95 24.21 4.75
N LEU A 201 -5.51 24.14 5.96
CA LEU A 201 -6.46 25.13 6.49
C LEU A 201 -5.94 26.58 6.49
N GLY A 202 -4.62 26.78 6.61
CA GLY A 202 -4.01 28.11 6.57
C GLY A 202 -3.81 28.69 5.17
N GLU A 203 -3.97 27.86 4.13
CA GLU A 203 -3.71 28.23 2.73
C GLU A 203 -4.99 28.26 1.88
N SER A 204 -6.13 27.82 2.44
CA SER A 204 -7.39 27.62 1.71
C SER A 204 -8.56 28.28 2.42
N GLU A 205 -9.47 28.91 1.65
CA GLU A 205 -10.76 29.41 2.14
C GLU A 205 -11.78 28.28 2.44
N VAL A 206 -11.38 27.01 2.21
CA VAL A 206 -12.25 25.85 2.44
C VAL A 206 -12.50 25.66 3.94
N THR A 207 -13.78 25.79 4.31
CA THR A 207 -14.22 25.43 5.67
C THR A 207 -14.26 23.90 5.81
N VAL A 208 -13.54 23.36 6.78
CA VAL A 208 -13.52 21.93 7.08
C VAL A 208 -14.58 21.63 8.14
N SER A 209 -15.50 20.73 7.83
CA SER A 209 -16.58 20.34 8.73
C SER A 209 -16.06 19.50 9.92
N PRO A 210 -16.78 19.44 11.06
CA PRO A 210 -16.38 18.62 12.21
C PRO A 210 -16.18 17.14 11.86
N ILE A 211 -17.01 16.59 10.98
CA ILE A 211 -16.87 15.20 10.51
C ILE A 211 -15.57 15.00 9.72
N ALA A 212 -15.18 15.97 8.88
CA ALA A 212 -13.92 15.90 8.15
C ALA A 212 -12.71 15.97 9.11
N VAL A 213 -12.78 16.77 10.18
CA VAL A 213 -11.73 16.77 11.22
C VAL A 213 -11.65 15.42 11.94
N GLN A 214 -12.78 14.78 12.26
CA GLN A 214 -12.79 13.44 12.85
C GLN A 214 -12.17 12.38 11.94
N LEU A 215 -12.50 12.41 10.65
CA LEU A 215 -11.92 11.51 9.65
C LEU A 215 -10.43 11.78 9.42
N ALA A 216 -10.00 13.05 9.48
CA ALA A 216 -8.59 13.39 9.46
C ALA A 216 -7.84 12.83 10.67
N ASN A 217 -8.42 12.89 11.87
CA ASN A 217 -7.84 12.26 13.08
C ASN A 217 -7.69 10.74 12.93
N LYS A 218 -8.67 10.05 12.33
CA LYS A 218 -8.52 8.63 11.96
C LYS A 218 -7.33 8.43 11.00
N GLY A 219 -7.22 9.29 9.98
CA GLY A 219 -6.10 9.27 9.02
C GLY A 219 -4.73 9.46 9.66
N LEU A 220 -4.60 10.40 10.60
CA LEU A 220 -3.36 10.61 11.36
C LEU A 220 -3.00 9.38 12.20
N ALA A 221 -3.98 8.71 12.81
CA ALA A 221 -3.74 7.45 13.51
C ALA A 221 -3.19 6.38 12.56
N MET A 222 -3.70 6.28 11.33
CA MET A 222 -3.17 5.35 10.31
C MET A 222 -1.74 5.70 9.86
N HIS A 223 -1.39 6.99 9.79
CA HIS A 223 -0.01 7.40 9.53
C HIS A 223 0.95 6.96 10.64
N GLN A 224 0.55 7.03 11.92
CA GLN A 224 1.35 6.48 13.01
C GLN A 224 1.44 4.96 12.95
N GLU A 225 0.32 4.27 12.73
CA GLU A 225 0.28 2.81 12.61
C GLU A 225 1.23 2.33 11.49
N ARG A 226 1.33 3.07 10.38
CA ARG A 226 2.32 2.77 9.33
C ARG A 226 3.75 2.77 9.85
N LEU A 227 4.13 3.72 10.70
CA LEU A 227 5.49 3.78 11.25
C LEU A 227 5.77 2.58 12.16
N VAL A 228 4.78 2.18 12.97
CA VAL A 228 4.86 1.03 13.88
C VAL A 228 4.94 -0.28 13.10
N VAL A 229 4.00 -0.54 12.20
CA VAL A 229 3.90 -1.79 11.44
C VAL A 229 5.13 -2.03 10.57
N ASN A 230 5.72 -0.98 10.00
CA ASN A 230 6.88 -1.12 9.12
C ASN A 230 8.22 -1.17 9.87
N GLN A 231 8.25 -0.84 11.17
CA GLN A 231 9.49 -0.80 11.95
C GLN A 231 10.32 -2.09 11.86
N PRO A 232 9.74 -3.31 11.94
CA PRO A 232 10.50 -4.55 11.77
C PRO A 232 11.20 -4.66 10.41
N GLY A 233 10.67 -4.02 9.36
CA GLY A 233 11.24 -4.04 8.01
C GLY A 233 12.34 -3.01 7.76
N PHE A 234 12.54 -2.04 8.66
CA PHE A 234 13.36 -0.84 8.42
C PHE A 234 14.75 -1.11 7.89
N TYR A 235 15.43 -2.14 8.38
CA TYR A 235 16.82 -2.43 8.02
C TYR A 235 16.97 -3.69 7.17
N HIS A 236 15.89 -4.15 6.54
CA HIS A 236 15.89 -5.31 5.66
C HIS A 236 15.78 -4.88 4.19
N ARG A 237 16.64 -5.47 3.36
CA ARG A 237 16.59 -5.29 1.90
C ARG A 237 15.59 -6.27 1.30
N HIS A 238 14.50 -5.75 0.73
CA HIS A 238 13.48 -6.50 0.01
C HIS A 238 12.87 -5.65 -1.13
N HIS A 239 12.04 -6.27 -1.97
CA HIS A 239 11.43 -5.61 -3.13
C HIS A 239 10.70 -4.29 -2.77
N GLY A 240 10.01 -4.28 -1.63
CA GLY A 240 9.21 -3.13 -1.16
C GLY A 240 9.98 -2.09 -0.33
N THR A 241 11.28 -2.27 -0.03
CA THR A 241 12.00 -1.40 0.91
C THR A 241 11.94 0.08 0.51
N MET A 242 12.14 0.37 -0.78
CA MET A 242 12.14 1.75 -1.27
C MET A 242 10.78 2.44 -1.11
N GLY A 243 9.69 1.73 -1.41
CA GLY A 243 8.33 2.22 -1.18
C GLY A 243 8.01 2.37 0.31
N MET A 244 8.48 1.43 1.15
CA MET A 244 8.35 1.53 2.60
C MET A 244 9.04 2.79 3.14
N VAL A 245 10.30 3.05 2.79
CA VAL A 245 11.03 4.25 3.24
C VAL A 245 10.27 5.52 2.85
N ARG A 246 9.80 5.61 1.60
CA ARG A 246 9.03 6.78 1.11
C ARG A 246 7.73 6.98 1.89
N THR A 247 6.94 5.92 2.06
CA THR A 247 5.63 6.01 2.73
C THR A 247 5.76 6.27 4.23
N CYS A 248 6.77 5.72 4.90
CA CYS A 248 7.12 6.07 6.28
C CYS A 248 7.58 7.53 6.38
N THR A 249 8.47 7.99 5.50
CA THR A 249 8.93 9.39 5.47
C THR A 249 7.77 10.37 5.33
N ARG A 250 6.87 10.13 4.36
CA ARG A 250 5.66 10.93 4.19
C ARG A 250 4.81 10.94 5.46
N SER A 251 4.60 9.79 6.08
CA SER A 251 3.77 9.69 7.28
C SER A 251 4.39 10.44 8.47
N ALA A 252 5.71 10.37 8.62
CA ALA A 252 6.44 11.15 9.62
C ALA A 252 6.30 12.67 9.40
N LEU A 253 6.40 13.14 8.15
CA LEU A 253 6.18 14.55 7.80
C LEU A 253 4.73 15.00 8.04
N VAL A 254 3.75 14.15 7.70
CA VAL A 254 2.32 14.41 7.95
C VAL A 254 2.04 14.56 9.45
N LEU A 255 2.56 13.64 10.27
CA LEU A 255 2.42 13.71 11.73
C LEU A 255 3.09 14.95 12.32
N PHE A 256 4.28 15.31 11.83
CA PHE A 256 4.96 16.54 12.23
C PHE A 256 4.13 17.79 11.88
N LEU A 257 3.61 17.88 10.65
CA LEU A 257 2.81 19.02 10.22
C LEU A 257 1.53 19.14 11.04
N ALA A 258 0.84 18.02 11.31
CA ALA A 258 -0.31 17.98 12.21
C ALA A 258 0.06 18.49 13.61
N ALA A 259 1.19 18.04 14.17
CA ALA A 259 1.67 18.51 15.47
C ALA A 259 1.95 20.01 15.52
N ARG A 260 2.51 20.56 14.44
CA ARG A 260 2.73 21.99 14.31
C ARG A 260 1.42 22.76 14.31
N ILE A 261 0.42 22.30 13.53
CA ILE A 261 -0.91 22.93 13.45
C ILE A 261 -1.60 22.92 14.80
N VAL A 262 -1.62 21.79 15.51
CA VAL A 262 -2.22 21.68 16.87
C VAL A 262 -1.61 22.67 17.85
N ARG A 263 -0.30 22.97 17.73
CA ARG A 263 0.37 23.94 18.61
C ARG A 263 0.05 25.39 18.25
N THR A 264 -0.07 25.70 16.96
CA THR A 264 -0.23 27.09 16.48
C THR A 264 -1.68 27.52 16.30
N SER A 265 -2.60 26.56 16.14
CA SER A 265 -4.02 26.80 15.91
C SER A 265 -4.85 26.26 17.08
N SER A 266 -5.57 27.15 17.76
CA SER A 266 -6.51 26.78 18.81
C SER A 266 -7.91 26.44 18.29
N THR A 267 -8.15 26.56 16.97
CA THR A 267 -9.49 26.46 16.37
C THR A 267 -9.80 25.09 15.77
N THR A 268 -8.80 24.21 15.64
CA THR A 268 -8.96 22.89 15.06
C THR A 268 -8.89 21.81 16.14
N GLU A 269 -9.94 20.98 16.25
CA GLU A 269 -9.99 19.78 17.11
C GLU A 269 -9.08 18.63 16.59
N LEU A 270 -7.97 18.98 15.95
CA LEU A 270 -6.98 18.04 15.47
C LEU A 270 -6.18 17.51 16.67
N THR A 271 -5.89 16.22 16.64
CA THR A 271 -5.12 15.54 17.69
C THR A 271 -3.86 14.94 17.09
N THR A 272 -2.79 14.91 17.88
CA THR A 272 -1.59 14.15 17.51
C THR A 272 -1.57 12.82 18.25
N PRO A 273 -1.31 11.71 17.54
CA PRO A 273 -1.07 10.42 18.19
C PRO A 273 0.06 10.49 19.23
N ARG A 274 -0.02 9.67 20.29
CA ARG A 274 1.03 9.59 21.31
C ARG A 274 2.32 9.06 20.70
N ASP A 275 3.46 9.52 21.23
CA ASP A 275 4.80 9.08 20.82
C ASP A 275 5.16 9.33 19.34
N TRP A 276 4.37 10.15 18.63
CA TRP A 276 4.62 10.49 17.22
C TRP A 276 6.07 10.97 16.98
N ARG A 277 6.65 11.72 17.94
CA ARG A 277 8.03 12.22 17.84
C ARG A 277 9.05 11.08 17.82
N HIS A 278 8.87 10.06 18.66
CA HIS A 278 9.75 8.90 18.68
C HIS A 278 9.74 8.21 17.31
N HIS A 279 8.56 8.02 16.73
CA HIS A 279 8.45 7.42 15.41
C HIS A 279 9.02 8.29 14.27
N VAL A 280 8.92 9.62 14.37
CA VAL A 280 9.60 10.55 13.45
C VAL A 280 11.13 10.40 13.55
N GLN A 281 11.69 10.29 14.75
CA GLN A 281 13.13 10.08 14.96
C GLN A 281 13.59 8.72 14.40
N GLN A 282 12.83 7.66 14.63
CA GLN A 282 13.11 6.34 14.04
C GLN A 282 13.06 6.39 12.50
N THR A 283 12.13 7.15 11.93
CA THR A 283 12.01 7.34 10.49
C THR A 283 13.17 8.15 9.92
N ALA A 284 13.72 9.12 10.68
CA ALA A 284 14.94 9.80 10.29
C ALA A 284 16.14 8.83 10.25
N ALA A 285 16.27 7.95 11.24
CA ALA A 285 17.30 6.90 11.26
C ALA A 285 17.15 5.91 10.09
N LEU A 286 15.92 5.52 9.76
CA LEU A 286 15.61 4.72 8.57
C LEU A 286 16.15 5.39 7.29
N ASN A 287 15.82 6.67 7.07
CA ASN A 287 16.28 7.41 5.90
C ASN A 287 17.81 7.52 5.86
N ARG A 288 18.44 7.78 7.01
CA ARG A 288 19.89 7.85 7.15
C ARG A 288 20.56 6.53 6.78
N PHE A 289 19.97 5.40 7.16
CA PHE A 289 20.49 4.08 6.83
C PHE A 289 20.49 3.81 5.32
N TRP A 290 19.40 4.16 4.62
CA TRP A 290 19.25 3.91 3.18
C TRP A 290 19.80 5.02 2.27
N GLN A 291 20.43 6.07 2.82
CA GLN A 291 20.89 7.24 2.05
C GLN A 291 21.88 6.91 0.93
N TYR A 292 22.64 5.80 1.05
CA TYR A 292 23.60 5.39 0.03
C TYR A 292 22.95 4.61 -1.13
N ASP A 293 21.76 4.07 -0.92
CA ASP A 293 20.96 3.45 -1.99
C ASP A 293 20.16 4.50 -2.76
N GLU A 294 19.67 5.53 -2.08
CA GLU A 294 18.91 6.64 -2.66
C GLU A 294 19.33 7.96 -1.96
N PRO A 295 20.16 8.81 -2.61
CA PRO A 295 20.70 10.03 -1.99
C PRO A 295 19.63 10.98 -1.46
N THR A 296 18.44 10.99 -2.06
CA THR A 296 17.30 11.79 -1.61
C THR A 296 16.91 11.49 -0.16
N PHE A 297 17.10 10.25 0.31
CA PHE A 297 16.80 9.87 1.69
C PHE A 297 17.72 10.58 2.69
N GLY A 298 18.97 10.87 2.32
CA GLY A 298 19.85 11.68 3.18
C GLY A 298 19.30 13.08 3.42
N HIS A 299 18.71 13.69 2.39
CA HIS A 299 18.04 14.99 2.52
C HIS A 299 16.80 14.91 3.41
N TRP A 300 15.96 13.88 3.22
CA TRP A 300 14.78 13.68 4.06
C TRP A 300 15.12 13.37 5.53
N ALA A 301 16.20 12.63 5.79
CA ALA A 301 16.69 12.40 7.15
C ALA A 301 16.99 13.74 7.86
N ASN A 302 17.70 14.65 7.20
CA ASN A 302 18.01 15.96 7.77
C ASN A 302 16.74 16.76 8.08
N ILE A 303 15.73 16.74 7.20
CA ILE A 303 14.44 17.40 7.45
C ILE A 303 13.77 16.79 8.69
N LEU A 304 13.67 15.47 8.76
CA LEU A 304 13.00 14.79 9.87
C LEU A 304 13.72 15.00 11.21
N GLU A 305 15.05 15.07 11.21
CA GLU A 305 15.84 15.41 12.40
C GLU A 305 15.51 16.81 12.92
N VAL A 306 15.46 17.81 12.02
CA VAL A 306 15.03 19.17 12.37
C VAL A 306 13.61 19.17 12.91
N CYS A 307 12.66 18.52 12.21
CA CYS A 307 11.27 18.38 12.65
C CYS A 307 11.15 17.79 14.07
N SER A 308 11.98 16.79 14.39
CA SER A 308 12.00 16.16 15.71
C SER A 308 12.57 17.05 16.82
N SER A 309 13.31 18.11 16.46
CA SER A 309 13.96 19.05 17.37
C SER A 309 13.18 20.36 17.57
N GLU A 310 12.44 20.84 16.58
CA GLU A 310 11.75 22.16 16.56
C GLU A 310 10.57 22.31 17.55
N ILE A 311 10.20 21.24 18.25
CA ILE A 311 9.06 21.24 19.20
C ILE A 311 9.56 21.07 20.65
N VAL A 312 10.67 21.72 20.99
CA VAL A 312 11.11 21.95 22.39
C VAL A 312 10.79 23.38 22.76
#